data_AF-A0A9E3N4J4-F1
#
_entry.id   AF-A0A9E3N4J4-F1
#
_cell.length_a   1.000
_cell.length_b   1.000
_cell.length_c   1.000
_cell.angle_alpha   90.00
_cell.angle_beta   90.00
_cell.angle_gamma   90.00
#
_symmetry.space_group_name_H-M   'P 1'
#
loop_
_entity.id
_entity.type
_entity.pdbx_description
1 polymer ?
#
loop_
_entity_poly.entity_id
_entity_poly.type
_entity_poly.pdbx_seq_one_letter_code
_entity_poly.pdbx_strand_id
1 'polypeptide(L)'
;SGKVMYAGSGIRGYGNLVIVKHSNSLLSAYAHNRTILVKEGQNVTKGQPIAEMGDSDADAVKLHFEIRQQGKPVDPAKFLPSR
;
A
#
# COMPACT_ATOMS: atom_id res chain seq x y z
N SER A 1 -3.29 -11.02 6.43
CA SER A 1 -2.18 -11.40 5.53
C SER A 1 -2.53 -10.96 4.12
N GLY A 2 -1.60 -11.06 3.19
CA GLY A 2 -1.83 -10.76 1.78
C GLY A 2 -0.64 -11.10 0.91
N LYS A 3 -0.78 -10.92 -0.40
CA LYS A 3 0.30 -11.07 -1.39
C LYS A 3 0.61 -9.73 -2.01
N VAL A 4 1.89 -9.37 -2.09
CA VAL A 4 2.34 -8.15 -2.77
C VAL A 4 2.09 -8.31 -4.27
N MET A 5 1.21 -7.48 -4.81
CA MET A 5 0.89 -7.43 -6.25
C MET A 5 1.76 -6.41 -6.99
N TYR A 6 2.33 -5.44 -6.28
CA TYR A 6 3.20 -4.42 -6.85
C TYR A 6 4.15 -3.87 -5.79
N ALA A 7 5.39 -3.63 -6.18
CA ALA A 7 6.43 -3.01 -5.36
C ALA A 7 7.39 -2.23 -6.29
N GLY A 8 7.26 -0.91 -6.37
CA GLY A 8 8.11 -0.08 -7.22
C GLY A 8 7.63 1.37 -7.34
N SER A 9 8.20 2.11 -8.29
CA SER A 9 7.96 3.55 -8.49
C SER A 9 7.42 3.90 -9.88
N GLY A 10 6.95 2.91 -10.63
CA GLY A 10 6.51 3.06 -12.03
C GLY A 10 5.11 3.65 -12.20
N ILE A 11 4.34 3.83 -11.12
CA ILE A 11 3.02 4.44 -11.17
C ILE A 11 3.13 5.93 -10.80
N ARG A 12 2.98 6.79 -11.80
CA ARG A 12 3.07 8.25 -11.65
C ARG A 12 2.09 8.77 -10.59
N GLY A 13 2.55 9.69 -9.74
CA GLY A 13 1.75 10.33 -8.68
C GLY A 13 1.69 9.53 -7.38
N TYR A 14 2.25 8.32 -7.33
CA TYR A 14 2.30 7.49 -6.12
C TYR A 14 3.71 7.38 -5.52
N GLY A 15 4.74 7.86 -6.23
CA GLY A 15 6.13 7.62 -5.86
C GLY A 15 6.40 6.13 -5.65
N ASN A 16 7.17 5.79 -4.61
CA ASN A 16 7.36 4.39 -4.22
C ASN A 16 6.07 3.84 -3.62
N LEU A 17 5.54 2.81 -4.28
CA LEU A 17 4.24 2.23 -4.03
C LEU A 17 4.36 0.74 -3.73
N VAL A 18 3.61 0.31 -2.72
CA VAL A 18 3.35 -1.11 -2.44
C VAL A 18 1.86 -1.36 -2.53
N ILE A 19 1.45 -2.38 -3.30
CA ILE A 19 0.06 -2.85 -3.36
C ILE A 19 -0.01 -4.27 -2.80
N VAL A 20 -0.85 -4.48 -1.79
CA VAL A 20 -1.07 -5.78 -1.17
C VAL A 20 -2.49 -6.27 -1.47
N LYS A 21 -2.59 -7.47 -2.04
CA LYS A 21 -3.86 -8.18 -2.23
C LYS A 21 -4.18 -9.04 -1.01
N HIS A 22 -5.30 -8.72 -0.36
CA HIS A 22 -5.78 -9.45 0.81
C HIS A 22 -6.78 -10.55 0.44
N SER A 23 -7.54 -10.35 -0.63
CA SER A 23 -8.49 -11.33 -1.17
C SER A 23 -8.74 -11.04 -2.66
N ASN A 24 -9.60 -11.82 -3.32
CA ASN A 24 -10.00 -11.56 -4.71
C ASN A 24 -10.66 -10.19 -4.92
N SER A 25 -11.26 -9.62 -3.88
CA SER A 25 -11.99 -8.37 -3.96
C SER A 25 -11.34 -7.23 -3.18
N LEU A 26 -10.24 -7.43 -2.45
CA LEU A 26 -9.69 -6.42 -1.55
C LEU A 26 -8.19 -6.20 -1.76
N LEU A 27 -7.83 -4.94 -2.03
CA LEU A 27 -6.46 -4.46 -2.16
C LEU A 27 -6.24 -3.30 -1.17
N SER A 28 -5.01 -3.18 -0.68
CA SER A 28 -4.50 -1.97 -0.03
C SER A 28 -3.31 -1.42 -0.81
N ALA A 29 -3.18 -0.10 -0.85
CA ALA A 29 -2.06 0.59 -1.48
C ALA A 29 -1.41 1.57 -0.50
N TYR A 30 -0.08 1.57 -0.49
CA TYR A 30 0.76 2.38 0.39
C TYR A 30 1.74 3.16 -0.47
N ALA A 31 1.58 4.47 -0.55
CA ALA A 31 2.34 5.33 -1.46
C ALA A 31 3.25 6.33 -0.73
N HIS A 32 4.05 7.03 -1.52
CA HIS A 32 5.02 8.03 -1.09
C HIS A 32 6.12 7.50 -0.17
N ASN A 33 6.40 6.19 -0.22
CA ASN A 33 7.39 5.58 0.67
C ASN A 33 8.81 6.06 0.35
N ARG A 34 9.69 6.15 1.35
CA ARG A 34 11.12 6.37 1.10
C ARG A 34 11.80 5.08 0.62
N THR A 35 11.42 3.95 1.18
CA THR A 35 12.05 2.66 0.90
C THR A 35 11.02 1.55 0.88
N ILE A 36 11.15 0.63 -0.08
CA ILE A 36 10.31 -0.57 -0.19
C ILE A 36 11.08 -1.75 0.39
N LEU A 37 10.45 -2.49 1.32
CA LEU A 37 11.08 -3.60 2.04
C LEU A 37 10.63 -4.98 1.54
N VAL A 38 9.69 -5.01 0.59
CA VAL A 38 9.10 -6.23 0.03
C VAL A 38 9.19 -6.26 -1.49
N LYS A 39 9.01 -7.45 -2.07
CA LYS A 39 9.06 -7.67 -3.51
C LYS A 39 7.72 -8.10 -4.05
N GLU A 40 7.47 -7.85 -5.33
CA GLU A 40 6.31 -8.39 -6.02
C GLU A 40 6.25 -9.93 -5.88
N GLY A 41 5.06 -10.46 -5.64
CA GLY A 41 4.83 -11.89 -5.43
C GLY A 41 5.02 -12.36 -3.98
N GLN A 42 5.65 -11.56 -3.11
CA GLN A 42 5.90 -11.93 -1.72
C GLN A 42 4.61 -12.04 -0.90
N ASN A 43 4.50 -13.08 -0.07
CA ASN A 43 3.44 -13.18 0.94
C ASN A 43 3.83 -12.39 2.19
N VAL A 44 2.89 -11.61 2.72
CA VAL A 44 3.08 -10.75 3.90
C VAL A 44 2.02 -11.03 4.96
N THR A 45 2.40 -10.90 6.22
CA THR A 45 1.50 -11.08 7.38
C THR A 45 1.17 -9.74 8.04
N LYS A 46 0.14 -9.72 8.89
CA LYS A 46 -0.22 -8.52 9.64
C LYS A 46 0.94 -8.16 10.58
N GLY A 47 1.34 -6.89 10.61
CA GLY A 47 2.44 -6.38 11.43
C GLY A 47 3.83 -6.52 10.81
N GLN A 48 3.95 -7.20 9.67
CA GLN A 48 5.22 -7.25 8.94
C GLN A 48 5.52 -5.88 8.30
N PRO A 49 6.74 -5.32 8.48
CA PRO A 49 7.17 -4.14 7.75
C PRO A 49 7.19 -4.39 6.24
N ILE A 50 6.58 -3.48 5.47
CA ILE A 50 6.52 -3.56 4.00
C ILE A 50 7.22 -2.40 3.31
N ALA A 51 7.30 -1.25 3.96
CA ALA A 51 7.92 -0.03 3.46
C ALA A 51 8.19 0.93 4.62
N GLU A 52 9.03 1.94 4.36
CA GLU A 52 9.27 3.08 5.24
C GLU A 52 8.60 4.33 4.65
N MET A 53 7.88 5.08 5.49
CA MET A 53 7.23 6.34 5.10
C MET A 53 8.26 7.33 4.56
N GLY A 54 7.86 8.12 3.57
CA GLY A 54 8.67 9.20 3.01
C GLY A 54 7.81 10.24 2.33
N ASP A 55 8.42 10.94 1.39
CA ASP A 55 7.86 12.02 0.59
C ASP A 55 8.08 11.79 -0.92
N SER A 56 8.30 10.53 -1.36
CA SER A 56 8.56 10.27 -2.77
C SER A 56 7.35 10.69 -3.62
N ASP A 57 7.52 11.65 -4.53
CA ASP A 57 6.42 12.20 -5.34
C ASP A 57 5.30 12.83 -4.47
N ALA A 58 5.67 13.38 -3.31
CA ALA A 58 4.82 14.12 -2.39
C ALA A 58 5.49 15.44 -1.93
N ASP A 59 4.69 16.34 -1.36
CA ASP A 59 5.10 17.65 -0.84
C ASP A 59 5.65 17.62 0.60
N ALA A 60 5.42 16.52 1.31
CA ALA A 60 5.88 16.30 2.68
C ALA A 60 5.94 14.81 2.99
N VAL A 61 6.63 14.47 4.09
CA VAL A 61 6.63 13.10 4.63
C VAL A 61 5.22 12.72 5.07
N LYS A 62 4.56 11.85 4.31
CA LYS A 62 3.18 11.43 4.57
C LYS A 62 2.91 10.04 4.00
N LEU A 63 1.92 9.35 4.57
CA LEU A 63 1.41 8.10 4.02
C LEU A 63 0.13 8.39 3.23
N HIS A 64 0.16 8.09 1.94
CA HIS A 64 -1.06 7.94 1.16
C HIS A 64 -1.51 6.49 1.24
N PHE A 65 -2.68 6.27 1.83
CA PHE A 65 -3.26 4.95 2.05
C PHE A 65 -4.60 4.83 1.35
N GLU A 66 -4.75 3.82 0.49
CA GLU A 66 -6.01 3.50 -0.18
C GLU A 66 -6.44 2.06 0.11
N ILE A 67 -7.74 1.86 0.22
CA ILE A 67 -8.37 0.54 0.08
C ILE A 67 -9.14 0.54 -1.23
N ARG A 68 -8.98 -0.54 -2.01
CA ARG A 68 -9.79 -0.78 -3.20
C ARG A 68 -10.57 -2.07 -3.05
N GLN A 69 -11.89 -1.96 -3.19
CA GLN A 69 -12.79 -3.10 -3.20
C GLN A 69 -13.34 -3.32 -4.62
N GLN A 70 -13.15 -4.51 -5.18
CA GLN A 70 -13.53 -4.84 -6.57
C GLN A 70 -12.96 -3.82 -7.59
N GLY A 71 -11.73 -3.35 -7.35
CA GLY A 71 -11.06 -2.36 -8.20
C GLY A 71 -11.48 -0.91 -7.97
N LYS A 72 -12.54 -0.64 -7.20
CA LYS A 72 -12.99 0.72 -6.88
C LYS A 72 -12.40 1.21 -5.57
N PRO A 73 -11.92 2.47 -5.48
CA PRO A 73 -11.50 3.06 -4.22
C PRO A 73 -12.70 3.19 -3.27
N VAL A 74 -12.49 2.84 -2.01
CA VAL A 74 -13.50 2.92 -0.95
C VAL A 74 -12.89 3.60 0.28
N ASP A 75 -13.75 4.15 1.14
CA ASP A 75 -13.35 4.77 2.40
C ASP A 75 -12.57 3.76 3.29
N PRO A 76 -11.27 3.99 3.55
CA PRO A 76 -10.46 3.08 4.33
C PRO A 76 -10.91 2.96 5.79
N ALA A 77 -11.55 3.99 6.36
CA ALA A 77 -11.95 4.01 7.77
C ALA A 77 -12.90 2.84 8.12
N LYS A 78 -13.65 2.33 7.13
CA LYS A 78 -14.55 1.17 7.28
C LYS A 78 -13.82 -0.17 7.44
N PHE A 79 -12.52 -0.23 7.15
CA PHE A 79 -11.70 -1.44 7.17
C PHE A 79 -10.62 -1.42 8.25
N LEU A 80 -10.47 -0.28 8.93
CA LEU A 80 -9.51 -0.12 10.03
C LEU A 80 -10.19 -0.49 11.36
N PRO A 81 -9.43 -1.05 12.31
CA PRO A 81 -9.97 -1.31 13.64
C PRO A 81 -10.40 -0.01 14.31
N SER A 82 -11.44 -0.08 15.14
CA SER A 82 -11.82 1.00 16.05
C SER A 82 -10.61 1.34 16.94
N ARG A 83 -10.37 2.64 17.13
CA ARG A 83 -9.29 3.14 17.98
C ARG A 83 -9.64 3.03 19.46
#